data_AF-A0A2M9P2A6-F1
#
_entry.id   AF-A0A2M9P2A6-F1
#
_cell.length_a   1.000
_cell.length_b   1.000
_cell.length_c   1.000
_cell.angle_alpha   90.00
_cell.angle_beta   90.00
_cell.angle_gamma   90.00
#
_symmetry.space_group_name_H-M   'P 1'
#
loop_
_entity.id
_entity.type
_entity.pdbx_description
1 polymer ?
#
loop_
_entity_poly.entity_id
_entity_poly.type
_entity_poly.pdbx_seq_one_letter_code
_entity_poly.pdbx_strand_id
1 'polypeptide(L)'
;MRLAGKKIISLVHHDFEDLELWYPILRLKEEGAIVHLAGEKANETYIGKYGVPAVSDYDYGSIEAEDYDAILVPGGWAPDKIRRFPEVISLIQSMEESKKPIGQICHAGWVLISAKILAGKNVTSTPGIKDDME
;
A
#
# COMPACT_ATOMS: atom_id res chain seq x y z
N MET A 1 3.25 -21.73 9.78
CA MET A 1 3.20 -20.45 9.03
C MET A 1 2.63 -19.40 9.98
N ARG A 2 3.39 -18.33 10.28
CA ARG A 2 3.06 -17.40 11.40
C ARG A 2 1.85 -16.51 11.14
N LEU A 3 1.50 -16.31 9.87
CA LEU A 3 0.43 -15.40 9.42
C LEU A 3 -0.74 -16.17 8.78
N ALA A 4 -0.87 -17.46 9.07
CA ALA A 4 -1.95 -18.29 8.54
C ALA A 4 -3.33 -17.67 8.82
N GLY A 5 -4.11 -17.45 7.77
CA GLY A 5 -5.46 -16.86 7.84
C GLY A 5 -5.50 -15.33 7.97
N LYS A 6 -4.34 -14.66 8.03
CA LYS A 6 -4.26 -13.19 8.01
C LYS A 6 -4.43 -12.66 6.60
N LYS A 7 -5.24 -11.62 6.45
CA LYS A 7 -5.50 -10.94 5.17
C LYS A 7 -4.74 -9.62 5.13
N ILE A 8 -3.96 -9.41 4.08
CA ILE A 8 -3.25 -8.16 3.82
C ILE A 8 -3.68 -7.63 2.46
N ILE A 9 -3.94 -6.33 2.39
CA ILE A 9 -4.17 -5.64 1.12
C ILE A 9 -2.91 -4.84 0.75
N SER A 10 -2.49 -4.91 -0.50
CA SER A 10 -1.40 -4.07 -1.04
C SER A 10 -1.95 -3.14 -2.12
N LEU A 11 -1.60 -1.87 -2.07
CA LEU A 11 -1.97 -0.92 -3.12
C LEU A 11 -1.05 -1.05 -4.34
N VAL A 12 -1.57 -0.84 -5.54
CA VAL A 12 -0.79 -0.88 -6.79
C VAL A 12 -1.30 0.13 -7.83
N HIS A 13 -0.38 0.82 -8.49
CA HIS A 13 -0.62 1.59 -9.70
C HIS A 13 0.62 1.47 -10.60
N HIS A 14 0.55 1.89 -11.87
CA HIS A 14 1.72 1.96 -12.75
C HIS A 14 2.89 2.69 -12.08
N ASP A 15 4.10 2.28 -12.47
CA ASP A 15 5.37 2.82 -11.95
C ASP A 15 5.59 2.56 -10.45
N PHE A 16 4.96 1.53 -9.88
CA PHE A 16 5.35 0.99 -8.58
C PHE A 16 6.80 0.48 -8.63
N GLU A 17 7.51 0.51 -7.50
CA GLU A 17 8.83 -0.11 -7.43
C GLU A 17 8.70 -1.63 -7.29
N ASP A 18 9.28 -2.35 -8.26
CA ASP A 18 9.03 -3.76 -8.51
C ASP A 18 9.34 -4.65 -7.29
N LEU A 19 10.47 -4.41 -6.61
CA LEU A 19 10.88 -5.19 -5.44
C LEU A 19 10.14 -4.74 -4.18
N GLU A 20 9.83 -3.46 -4.03
CA GLU A 20 9.06 -2.94 -2.90
C GLU A 20 7.60 -3.44 -2.90
N LEU A 21 7.04 -3.76 -4.07
CA LEU A 21 5.77 -4.50 -4.16
C LEU A 21 6.00 -6.00 -3.93
N TRP A 22 6.80 -6.65 -4.78
CA TRP A 22 6.80 -8.11 -4.85
C TRP A 22 7.49 -8.79 -3.68
N TYR A 23 8.60 -8.25 -3.18
CA TYR A 23 9.35 -8.91 -2.10
C TYR A 23 8.54 -9.00 -0.80
N PRO A 24 7.89 -7.93 -0.30
CA PRO A 24 6.99 -8.03 0.86
C PRO A 24 5.81 -8.98 0.63
N ILE A 25 5.18 -8.94 -0.55
CA ILE A 25 4.04 -9.81 -0.89
C ILE A 25 4.46 -11.28 -0.84
N LEU A 26 5.58 -11.64 -1.49
CA LEU A 26 6.09 -13.01 -1.50
C LEU A 26 6.42 -13.48 -0.09
N ARG A 27 7.09 -12.64 0.72
CA ARG A 27 7.44 -13.00 2.11
C ARG A 27 6.21 -13.19 3.01
N LEU A 28 5.17 -12.38 2.84
CA LEU A 28 3.90 -12.54 3.55
C LEU A 28 3.20 -13.86 3.17
N LYS A 29 3.16 -14.17 1.87
CA LYS A 29 2.58 -15.41 1.35
C LYS A 29 3.33 -16.65 1.86
N GLU A 30 4.67 -16.61 1.90
CA GLU A 30 5.51 -17.68 2.49
C GLU A 30 5.23 -17.92 3.98
N GLU A 31 4.76 -16.90 4.70
CA GLU A 31 4.33 -16.99 6.09
C GLU A 31 2.84 -17.37 6.25
N GLY A 32 2.17 -17.72 5.15
CA GLY A 32 0.79 -18.22 5.12
C GLY A 32 -0.28 -17.13 5.09
N ALA A 33 0.09 -15.88 4.87
CA ALA A 33 -0.88 -14.81 4.74
C ALA A 33 -1.56 -14.82 3.36
N ILE A 34 -2.82 -14.39 3.35
CA ILE A 34 -3.58 -14.11 2.13
C ILE A 34 -3.28 -12.65 1.76
N VAL A 35 -2.71 -12.43 0.59
CA VAL A 35 -2.38 -11.07 0.13
C VAL A 35 -3.13 -10.78 -1.16
N HIS A 36 -3.95 -9.74 -1.12
CA HIS A 36 -4.66 -9.20 -2.28
C HIS A 36 -3.99 -7.90 -2.75
N LEU A 37 -4.19 -7.54 -4.02
CA LEU A 37 -3.77 -6.28 -4.60
C LEU A 37 -5.01 -5.44 -4.95
N ALA A 38 -5.02 -4.18 -4.53
CA ALA A 38 -6.02 -3.20 -4.95
C ALA A 38 -5.39 -2.16 -5.87
N GLY A 39 -6.06 -1.88 -6.99
CA GLY A 39 -5.66 -0.88 -7.98
C GLY A 39 -6.77 0.13 -8.27
N GLU A 40 -6.56 1.02 -9.24
CA GLU A 40 -7.60 1.94 -9.73
C GLU A 40 -8.79 1.18 -10.32
N LYS A 41 -8.55 0.01 -10.91
CA LYS A 41 -9.57 -0.93 -11.38
C LYS A 41 -9.22 -2.34 -10.93
N ALA A 42 -10.23 -3.19 -10.78
CA ALA A 42 -10.05 -4.63 -10.58
C ALA A 42 -9.63 -5.32 -11.88
N ASN A 43 -8.87 -6.41 -11.78
CA ASN A 43 -8.39 -7.23 -12.90
C ASN A 43 -7.60 -6.44 -13.97
N GLU A 44 -6.94 -5.34 -13.57
CA GLU A 44 -6.11 -4.53 -14.45
C GLU A 44 -4.63 -4.85 -14.21
N THR A 45 -3.86 -4.94 -15.30
CA THR A 45 -2.41 -5.14 -15.24
C THR A 45 -1.71 -3.79 -15.10
N TYR A 46 -1.06 -3.58 -13.97
CA TYR A 46 -0.16 -2.47 -13.72
C TYR A 46 1.28 -2.91 -13.99
N ILE A 47 2.06 -2.03 -14.62
CA ILE A 47 3.46 -2.30 -14.96
C ILE A 47 4.36 -1.53 -13.99
N GLY A 48 5.25 -2.26 -13.32
CA GLY A 48 6.26 -1.70 -12.42
C GLY A 48 7.30 -0.88 -13.19
N LYS A 49 8.04 -0.04 -12.47
CA LYS A 49 9.06 0.86 -13.02
C LYS A 49 10.11 0.12 -13.87
N TYR A 50 10.41 -1.13 -13.52
CA TYR A 50 11.38 -1.98 -14.22
C TYR A 50 10.73 -3.09 -15.06
N GLY A 51 9.40 -3.02 -15.26
CA GLY A 51 8.66 -3.84 -16.20
C GLY A 51 8.02 -5.09 -15.59
N VAL A 52 8.18 -5.37 -14.29
CA VAL A 52 7.49 -6.49 -13.65
C VAL A 52 6.01 -6.16 -13.52
N PRO A 53 5.09 -6.97 -14.08
CA PRO A 53 3.67 -6.70 -14.02
C PRO A 53 3.07 -7.12 -12.67
N ALA A 54 1.96 -6.50 -12.29
CA ALA A 54 1.08 -6.94 -11.21
C ALA A 54 -0.38 -6.77 -11.64
N VAL A 55 -1.23 -7.73 -11.29
CA VAL A 55 -2.66 -7.69 -11.61
C VAL A 55 -3.41 -7.41 -10.31
N SER A 56 -4.29 -6.41 -10.32
CA SER A 56 -5.16 -6.11 -9.18
C SER A 56 -6.27 -7.16 -9.07
N ASP A 57 -6.58 -7.55 -7.84
CA ASP A 57 -7.75 -8.37 -7.51
C ASP A 57 -9.02 -7.51 -7.43
N TYR A 58 -8.88 -6.28 -6.90
CA TYR A 58 -9.96 -5.37 -6.57
C TYR A 58 -9.66 -3.94 -7.02
N ASP A 59 -10.71 -3.13 -7.22
CA ASP A 59 -10.57 -1.68 -7.29
C ASP A 59 -10.58 -1.06 -5.89
N TYR A 60 -9.98 0.12 -5.73
CA TYR A 60 -9.87 0.80 -4.44
C TYR A 60 -11.21 1.01 -3.72
N GLY A 61 -12.30 1.25 -4.46
CA GLY A 61 -13.63 1.52 -3.89
C GLY A 61 -14.37 0.28 -3.39
N SER A 62 -13.86 -0.91 -3.66
CA SER A 62 -14.46 -2.19 -3.25
C SER A 62 -13.81 -2.79 -1.99
N ILE A 63 -12.84 -2.10 -1.39
CA ILE A 63 -12.08 -2.57 -0.23
C ILE A 63 -12.58 -1.91 1.06
N GLU A 64 -13.01 -2.73 2.01
CA GLU A 64 -13.35 -2.28 3.36
C GLU A 64 -12.18 -2.54 4.32
N ALA A 65 -11.93 -1.59 5.24
CA ALA A 65 -10.82 -1.71 6.17
C ALA A 65 -10.98 -2.91 7.10
N GLU A 66 -12.21 -3.24 7.50
CA GLU A 66 -12.57 -4.29 8.44
C GLU A 66 -12.15 -5.69 7.96
N ASP A 67 -12.15 -5.92 6.65
CA ASP A 67 -11.89 -7.22 6.03
C ASP A 67 -10.40 -7.63 6.03
N TYR A 68 -9.50 -6.70 6.32
CA TYR A 68 -8.06 -6.91 6.27
C TYR A 68 -7.41 -6.70 7.63
N ASP A 69 -6.37 -7.48 7.94
CA ASP A 69 -5.59 -7.36 9.16
C ASP A 69 -4.50 -6.28 9.04
N ALA A 70 -4.03 -5.97 7.83
CA ALA A 70 -2.99 -4.97 7.57
C ALA A 70 -3.04 -4.46 6.12
N ILE A 71 -2.35 -3.35 5.86
CA ILE A 71 -2.17 -2.77 4.53
C ILE A 71 -0.69 -2.53 4.21
N LEU A 72 -0.31 -2.75 2.95
CA LEU A 72 0.99 -2.38 2.38
C LEU A 72 0.82 -1.25 1.34
N VAL A 73 1.71 -0.26 1.42
CA VAL A 73 1.85 0.82 0.45
C VAL A 73 3.29 0.77 -0.11
N PRO A 74 3.50 0.15 -1.27
CA PRO A 74 4.78 0.13 -1.97
C PRO A 74 5.16 1.52 -2.48
N GLY A 75 6.45 1.77 -2.69
CA GLY A 75 6.94 3.00 -3.29
C GLY A 75 6.99 2.94 -4.82
N GLY A 76 8.03 3.58 -5.38
CA GLY A 76 8.09 3.95 -6.81
C GLY A 76 7.46 5.31 -7.07
N TRP A 77 6.94 5.54 -8.26
CA TRP A 77 6.18 6.75 -8.60
C TRP A 77 4.67 6.57 -8.45
N ALA A 78 4.19 5.33 -8.38
CA ALA A 78 2.78 5.01 -8.12
C ALA A 78 2.17 5.80 -6.94
N PRO A 79 2.84 6.01 -5.79
CA PRO A 79 2.29 6.77 -4.66
C PRO A 79 1.78 8.18 -4.99
N ASP A 80 2.40 8.88 -5.94
CA ASP A 80 1.95 10.21 -6.38
C ASP A 80 0.57 10.16 -7.07
N LYS A 81 0.27 9.07 -7.78
CA LYS A 81 -1.07 8.84 -8.32
C LYS A 81 -2.03 8.31 -7.26
N ILE A 82 -1.60 7.34 -6.47
CA ILE A 82 -2.41 6.69 -5.42
C ILE A 82 -2.94 7.70 -4.39
N ARG A 83 -2.13 8.68 -3.97
CA ARG A 83 -2.52 9.69 -2.96
C ARG A 83 -3.67 10.62 -3.37
N ARG A 84 -4.11 10.58 -4.63
CA ARG A 84 -5.17 11.43 -5.19
C ARG A 84 -6.56 10.77 -5.16
N PHE A 85 -6.64 9.49 -4.83
CA PHE A 85 -7.91 8.76 -4.74
C PHE A 85 -8.52 8.90 -3.33
N PRO A 86 -9.69 9.54 -3.18
CA PRO A 86 -10.34 9.68 -1.88
C PRO A 86 -10.59 8.35 -1.18
N GLU A 87 -10.92 7.29 -1.94
CA GLU A 87 -11.18 5.94 -1.43
C GLU A 87 -9.94 5.36 -0.73
N VAL A 88 -8.75 5.57 -1.31
CA VAL A 88 -7.48 5.17 -0.70
C VAL A 88 -7.20 5.96 0.57
N ILE A 89 -7.45 7.27 0.55
CA ILE A 89 -7.24 8.12 1.72
C ILE A 89 -8.15 7.69 2.88
N SER A 90 -9.43 7.45 2.60
CA SER A 90 -10.38 6.94 3.58
C SER A 90 -9.97 5.56 4.11
N LEU A 91 -9.55 4.63 3.23
CA LEU A 91 -9.07 3.30 3.65
C LEU A 91 -7.86 3.39 4.61
N ILE A 92 -6.87 4.24 4.30
CA ILE A 92 -5.68 4.43 5.15
C ILE A 92 -6.06 5.06 6.49
N GLN A 93 -6.99 6.01 6.51
CA GLN A 93 -7.51 6.61 7.74
C GLN A 93 -8.26 5.58 8.60
N SER A 94 -9.14 4.77 8.02
CA SER A 94 -9.88 3.72 8.74
C SER A 94 -8.96 2.63 9.29
N MET A 95 -7.91 2.25 8.56
CA MET A 95 -6.86 1.34 9.05
C MET A 95 -6.15 1.93 10.27
N GLU A 96 -5.79 3.22 10.22
CA GLU A 96 -5.14 3.92 11.33
C GLU A 96 -6.05 4.04 12.56
N GLU A 97 -7.29 4.45 12.38
CA GLU A 97 -8.29 4.57 13.46
C GLU A 97 -8.50 3.22 14.17
N SER A 98 -8.52 2.14 13.38
CA SER A 98 -8.59 0.76 13.86
C SER A 98 -7.27 0.23 14.42
N LYS A 99 -6.21 1.04 14.43
CA LYS A 99 -4.84 0.67 14.86
C LYS A 99 -4.30 -0.57 14.15
N LYS A 100 -4.68 -0.77 12.89
CA LYS A 100 -4.19 -1.87 12.06
C LYS A 100 -2.78 -1.53 11.54
N PRO A 101 -1.88 -2.52 11.39
CA PRO A 101 -0.56 -2.29 10.83
C PRO A 101 -0.62 -1.71 9.41
N ILE A 102 0.11 -0.60 9.20
CA ILE A 102 0.31 0.04 7.90
C ILE A 102 1.81 -0.06 7.58
N GLY A 103 2.16 -0.88 6.59
CA GLY A 103 3.52 -0.97 6.07
C GLY A 103 3.71 -0.03 4.88
N GLN A 104 4.74 0.80 4.91
CA GLN A 104 5.07 1.71 3.83
C GLN A 104 6.58 1.77 3.57
N ILE A 105 6.99 2.09 2.34
CA ILE A 105 8.39 2.19 1.96
C ILE A 105 8.62 3.23 0.85
N CYS A 106 9.80 3.88 0.86
CA CYS A 106 10.23 4.82 -0.16
C CYS A 106 9.23 5.98 -0.34
N HIS A 107 8.71 6.24 -1.53
CA HIS A 107 7.79 7.36 -1.79
C HIS A 107 6.34 7.13 -1.31
N ALA A 108 6.04 5.94 -0.76
CA ALA A 108 4.73 5.63 -0.18
C ALA A 108 4.27 6.63 0.89
N GLY A 109 5.22 7.34 1.52
CA GLY A 109 4.95 8.37 2.51
C GLY A 109 4.00 9.45 2.02
N TRP A 110 4.01 9.77 0.72
CA TRP A 110 3.05 10.71 0.15
C TRP A 110 1.58 10.34 0.37
N VAL A 111 1.26 9.04 0.33
CA VAL A 111 -0.11 8.56 0.58
C VAL A 111 -0.48 8.82 2.04
N LEU A 112 0.41 8.50 2.97
CA LEU A 112 0.18 8.69 4.41
C LEU A 112 0.17 10.18 4.81
N ILE A 113 0.98 11.02 4.14
CA ILE A 113 0.95 12.49 4.27
C ILE A 113 -0.42 13.02 3.85
N SER A 114 -0.90 12.62 2.65
CA SER A 114 -2.23 13.02 2.18
C SER A 114 -3.35 12.54 3.09
N ALA A 115 -3.20 11.37 3.71
CA ALA A 115 -4.13 10.85 4.70
C ALA A 115 -4.07 11.56 6.07
N LYS A 116 -3.04 12.39 6.29
CA LYS A 116 -2.80 13.16 7.53
C LYS A 116 -2.65 12.30 8.78
N ILE A 117 -2.06 11.11 8.65
CA ILE A 117 -1.94 10.14 9.76
C ILE A 117 -0.55 10.07 10.39
N LEU A 118 0.34 11.00 10.06
CA LEU A 118 1.76 10.95 10.47
C LEU A 118 2.12 11.88 11.63
N ALA A 119 1.24 12.80 11.99
CA ALA A 119 1.46 13.71 13.10
C ALA A 119 1.74 12.93 14.41
N GLY A 120 2.85 13.25 15.07
CA GLY A 120 3.27 12.60 16.32
C GLY A 120 3.87 11.19 16.15
N LYS A 121 4.08 10.72 14.91
CA LYS A 121 4.73 9.42 14.65
C LYS A 121 6.21 9.57 14.36
N ASN A 122 6.99 8.60 14.79
CA ASN A 122 8.36 8.44 14.33
C ASN A 122 8.34 7.59 13.05
N VAL A 123 8.66 8.22 11.92
CA VAL A 123 8.56 7.62 10.59
C VAL A 123 9.80 7.98 9.76
N THR A 124 10.17 7.09 8.83
CA THR A 124 11.23 7.32 7.86
C THR A 124 10.70 7.14 6.45
N SER A 125 11.41 7.68 5.47
CA SER A 125 11.05 7.67 4.07
C SER A 125 12.28 7.90 3.18
N THR A 126 12.10 7.87 1.87
CA THR A 126 13.11 8.33 0.92
C THR A 126 13.47 9.80 1.18
N PRO A 127 14.76 10.22 1.03
CA PRO A 127 15.16 11.60 1.25
C PRO A 127 14.39 12.63 0.40
N GLY A 128 13.91 12.23 -0.78
CA GLY A 128 13.26 13.12 -1.74
C GLY A 128 11.92 13.71 -1.28
N ILE A 129 11.30 13.15 -0.24
CA ILE A 129 10.01 13.63 0.30
C ILE A 129 10.13 14.11 1.75
N LYS A 130 11.36 14.23 2.28
CA LYS A 130 11.60 14.55 3.68
C LYS A 130 10.85 15.82 4.11
N ASP A 131 10.89 16.86 3.29
CA ASP A 131 10.26 18.15 3.60
C ASP A 131 8.73 18.06 3.58
N ASP A 132 8.15 17.12 2.80
CA ASP A 132 6.71 16.85 2.82
C ASP A 132 6.27 16.10 4.10
N MET A 133 7.23 15.56 4.86
CA MET A 133 7.01 14.71 6.04
C MET A 133 7.09 15.49 7.36
N GLU A 134 7.41 16.79 7.31
CA GLU A 134 7.57 17.67 8.47
C GLU A 134 6.25 18.01 9.17
#